data_AF-A0A1Z9SYX2-F1
#
_entry.id   AF-A0A1Z9SYX2-F1
#
_cell.length_a   1.000
_cell.length_b   1.000
_cell.length_c   1.000
_cell.angle_alpha   90.00
_cell.angle_beta   90.00
_cell.angle_gamma   90.00
#
_symmetry.space_group_name_H-M   'P 1'
#
loop_
_entity.id
_entity.type
_entity.pdbx_description
1 polymer ?
#
loop_
_entity_poly.entity_id
_entity_poly.type
_entity_poly.pdbx_seq_one_letter_code
_entity_poly.pdbx_strand_id
1 'polypeptide(L)'
;MAVKSAFRKDDSFIEQFLRLESAGGILLIAAAGLAILCVNTPLSSIYQLLLDTPVEFRVGGLEIAKPLLLWINDGLMAVFFYLIGLELKRELLEGELSDPANIILPGVGAIGGMLVPGLIYAYFNLQDDVAIKGWAIPAATDIAFALGVLALLGSRVPPSIKIFLTSLAIIDDIGTIVIIAVFYTAQISFSALFVVVGLLPAVPKYRLAKFHRALRAKGLLDHADIASGYRAVLDRIITKQQAQAA
;
A
#
# COMPACT_ATOMS: atom_id res chain seq x y z
N MET A 1 -20.05 -19.71 28.16
CA MET A 1 -19.90 -18.90 29.39
C MET A 1 -18.48 -18.36 29.40
N ALA A 2 -18.32 -17.03 29.43
CA ALA A 2 -17.09 -16.23 29.54
C ALA A 2 -15.95 -16.40 28.50
N VAL A 3 -16.04 -15.66 27.38
CA VAL A 3 -14.86 -15.02 26.76
C VAL A 3 -15.09 -13.52 26.84
N LYS A 4 -14.73 -12.97 28.00
CA LYS A 4 -14.85 -11.55 28.32
C LYS A 4 -13.56 -11.16 29.02
N SER A 5 -12.52 -10.81 28.26
CA SER A 5 -11.45 -9.90 28.71
C SER A 5 -10.34 -9.77 27.66
N ALA A 6 -10.44 -8.75 26.82
CA ALA A 6 -9.32 -7.85 26.57
C ALA A 6 -9.85 -6.45 26.19
N PHE A 7 -10.94 -6.02 26.84
CA PHE A 7 -11.32 -4.61 26.83
C PHE A 7 -10.64 -3.97 28.05
N ARG A 8 -9.48 -3.35 27.83
CA ARG A 8 -8.90 -2.46 28.83
C ARG A 8 -9.77 -1.21 28.86
N LYS A 9 -10.25 -0.84 30.05
CA LYS A 9 -11.31 0.16 30.26
C LYS A 9 -10.87 1.61 29.99
N ASP A 10 -9.62 1.80 29.54
CA ASP A 10 -8.96 3.11 29.45
C ASP A 10 -8.61 3.52 28.00
N ASP A 11 -8.97 2.73 26.99
CA ASP A 11 -8.65 3.06 25.59
C ASP A 11 -9.53 4.25 25.13
N SER A 12 -8.88 5.32 24.67
CA SER A 12 -9.57 6.52 24.19
C SER A 12 -10.45 6.23 22.97
N PHE A 13 -11.49 7.03 22.71
CA PHE A 13 -12.34 6.88 21.51
C PHE A 13 -11.51 6.82 20.21
N ILE A 14 -10.40 7.56 20.17
CA ILE A 14 -9.46 7.57 19.04
C ILE A 14 -8.74 6.23 18.91
N GLU A 15 -8.26 5.63 20.00
CA GLU A 15 -7.64 4.29 19.96
C GLU A 15 -8.64 3.21 19.56
N GLN A 16 -9.87 3.31 20.04
CA GLN A 16 -10.94 2.38 19.65
C GLN A 16 -11.26 2.50 18.16
N PHE A 17 -11.33 3.73 17.64
CA PHE A 17 -11.57 3.99 16.22
C PHE A 17 -10.42 3.48 15.34
N LEU A 18 -9.16 3.75 15.70
CA LEU A 18 -7.99 3.32 14.94
C LEU A 18 -7.79 1.80 14.92
N ARG A 19 -8.45 1.05 15.82
CA ARG A 19 -8.44 -0.41 15.84
C ARG A 19 -9.44 -1.06 14.89
N LEU A 20 -10.37 -0.31 14.27
CA LEU A 20 -11.28 -0.88 13.27
C LEU A 20 -10.54 -1.17 11.96
N GLU A 21 -10.79 -2.34 11.36
CA GLU A 21 -10.27 -2.73 10.04
C GLU A 21 -10.67 -1.71 8.94
N SER A 22 -11.81 -1.04 9.09
CA SER A 22 -12.31 -0.02 8.16
C SER A 22 -11.79 1.40 8.42
N ALA A 23 -11.09 1.65 9.54
CA ALA A 23 -10.67 3.00 9.93
C ALA A 23 -9.74 3.64 8.89
N GLY A 24 -8.82 2.85 8.32
CA GLY A 24 -7.92 3.30 7.26
C GLY A 24 -8.67 3.76 6.01
N GLY A 25 -9.65 2.97 5.55
CA GLY A 25 -10.48 3.33 4.39
C GLY A 25 -11.33 4.58 4.63
N ILE A 26 -11.93 4.70 5.83
CA ILE A 26 -12.72 5.88 6.20
C ILE A 26 -11.85 7.14 6.25
N LEU A 27 -10.66 7.07 6.86
CA LEU A 27 -9.71 8.19 6.91
C LEU A 27 -9.25 8.60 5.52
N LEU A 28 -8.98 7.64 4.62
CA LEU A 28 -8.58 7.91 3.25
C LEU A 28 -9.69 8.64 2.47
N ILE A 29 -10.93 8.15 2.55
CA ILE A 29 -12.09 8.81 1.92
C ILE A 29 -12.32 10.21 2.50
N ALA A 30 -12.21 10.36 3.83
CA ALA A 30 -12.34 11.66 4.48
C ALA A 30 -11.23 12.63 4.03
N ALA A 31 -9.99 12.17 3.94
CA ALA A 31 -8.86 12.99 3.47
C ALA A 31 -9.04 13.41 2.01
N ALA A 32 -9.45 12.50 1.12
CA ALA A 32 -9.76 12.82 -0.27
C ALA A 32 -10.92 13.82 -0.38
N GLY A 33 -11.99 13.62 0.40
CA GLY A 33 -13.11 14.56 0.47
C GLY A 33 -12.69 15.94 0.95
N LEU A 34 -11.85 16.03 1.98
CA LEU A 34 -11.30 17.29 2.46
C LEU A 34 -10.42 17.97 1.41
N ALA A 35 -9.58 17.21 0.70
CA ALA A 35 -8.75 17.75 -0.38
C ALA A 35 -9.61 18.34 -1.52
N ILE A 36 -10.66 17.63 -1.93
CA ILE A 36 -11.63 18.12 -2.93
C ILE A 36 -12.31 19.40 -2.43
N LEU A 37 -12.77 19.44 -1.17
CA LEU A 37 -13.37 20.64 -0.58
C LEU A 37 -12.37 21.81 -0.57
N CYS A 38 -11.13 21.60 -0.15
CA CYS A 38 -10.11 22.64 -0.13
C CYS A 38 -9.84 23.24 -1.52
N VAL A 39 -9.77 22.40 -2.56
CA VAL A 39 -9.54 22.85 -3.95
C VAL A 39 -10.76 23.54 -4.57
N ASN A 40 -11.97 23.21 -4.14
CA ASN A 40 -13.21 23.79 -4.71
C ASN A 40 -13.77 24.99 -3.92
N THR A 41 -13.09 25.41 -2.85
CA THR A 41 -13.49 26.56 -2.03
C THR A 41 -12.46 27.71 -2.13
N PRO A 42 -12.75 28.91 -1.57
CA PRO A 42 -11.78 30.01 -1.54
C PRO A 42 -10.45 29.67 -0.84
N LEU A 43 -10.37 28.53 -0.14
CA LEU A 43 -9.14 28.00 0.45
C LEU A 43 -8.15 27.47 -0.60
N SER A 44 -8.56 27.28 -1.87
CA SER A 44 -7.72 26.73 -2.93
C SER A 44 -6.41 27.49 -3.12
N SER A 45 -6.44 28.82 -3.00
CA SER A 45 -5.24 29.66 -3.17
C SER A 45 -4.20 29.40 -2.07
N ILE A 46 -4.65 29.31 -0.82
CA ILE A 46 -3.79 28.99 0.33
C ILE A 46 -3.27 27.56 0.22
N TYR A 47 -4.14 26.63 -0.19
CA TYR A 47 -3.77 25.23 -0.37
C TYR A 47 -2.70 25.04 -1.47
N GLN A 48 -2.87 25.67 -2.62
CA GLN A 48 -1.88 25.64 -3.70
C GLN A 48 -0.57 26.32 -3.28
N LEU A 49 -0.63 27.48 -2.63
CA LEU A 49 0.57 28.17 -2.15
C LEU A 49 1.37 27.32 -1.16
N LEU A 50 0.69 26.57 -0.29
CA LEU A 50 1.34 25.61 0.61
C LEU A 50 2.02 24.48 -0.18
N LEU A 51 1.33 23.86 -1.15
CA LEU A 51 1.87 22.76 -1.94
C LEU A 51 3.03 23.19 -2.84
N ASP A 52 2.96 24.40 -3.39
CA ASP A 52 3.96 24.98 -4.29
C ASP A 52 5.10 25.67 -3.54
N THR A 53 5.06 25.71 -2.20
CA THR A 53 6.11 26.32 -1.38
C THR A 53 7.46 25.70 -1.75
N PRO A 54 8.43 26.50 -2.24
CA PRO A 54 9.73 25.99 -2.63
C PRO A 54 10.50 25.56 -1.38
N VAL A 55 10.94 24.31 -1.34
CA VAL A 55 11.77 23.77 -0.27
C VAL A 55 13.10 23.33 -0.86
N GLU A 56 14.16 23.98 -0.41
CA GLU A 56 15.50 23.81 -0.94
C GLU A 56 16.44 23.31 0.14
N PHE A 57 17.20 22.26 -0.18
CA PHE A 57 18.31 21.79 0.64
C PHE A 57 19.60 21.95 -0.14
N ARG A 58 20.54 22.71 0.44
CA ARG A 58 21.86 22.93 -0.14
C ARG A 58 22.95 22.47 0.82
N VAL A 59 23.81 21.57 0.35
CA VAL A 59 25.00 21.09 1.09
C VAL A 59 26.20 21.18 0.15
N GLY A 60 27.04 22.19 0.35
CA GLY A 60 28.16 22.48 -0.57
C GLY A 60 27.65 22.83 -1.97
N GLY A 61 28.12 22.10 -3.00
CA GLY A 61 27.65 22.24 -4.39
C GLY A 61 26.42 21.37 -4.73
N LEU A 62 25.90 20.61 -3.77
CA LEU A 62 24.72 19.77 -3.97
C LEU A 62 23.48 20.59 -3.61
N GLU A 63 22.64 20.86 -4.61
CA GLU A 63 21.43 21.66 -4.49
C GLU A 63 20.22 20.83 -4.94
N ILE A 64 19.27 20.63 -4.03
CA ILE A 64 18.01 19.95 -4.31
C ILE A 64 16.89 20.95 -3.98
N ALA A 65 16.32 21.53 -5.03
CA ALA A 65 15.21 22.46 -4.96
C ALA A 65 13.98 21.80 -5.60
N LYS A 66 12.92 21.61 -4.82
CA LYS A 66 11.64 21.13 -5.34
C LYS A 66 10.47 21.65 -4.48
N PRO A 67 9.26 21.81 -5.06
CA PRO A 67 8.08 22.19 -4.30
C PRO A 67 7.79 21.24 -3.15
N LEU A 68 7.12 21.74 -2.12
CA LEU A 68 6.74 20.95 -0.94
C LEU A 68 5.96 19.69 -1.32
N LEU A 69 5.08 19.76 -2.32
CA LEU A 69 4.34 18.62 -2.84
C LEU A 69 5.26 17.46 -3.26
N LEU A 70 6.36 17.74 -3.97
CA LEU A 70 7.29 16.70 -4.42
C LEU A 70 8.08 16.09 -3.25
N TRP A 71 8.42 16.88 -2.22
CA TRP A 71 9.00 16.34 -0.99
C TRP A 71 8.06 15.40 -0.25
N ILE A 72 6.79 15.79 -0.13
CA ILE A 72 5.75 14.98 0.51
C ILE A 72 5.56 13.69 -0.27
N ASN A 73 5.41 13.76 -1.59
CA ASN A 73 5.23 12.59 -2.45
C ASN A 73 6.41 11.63 -2.33
N ASP A 74 7.64 12.10 -2.50
CA ASP A 74 8.83 11.25 -2.41
C ASP A 74 8.98 10.61 -1.03
N GLY A 75 8.70 11.37 0.04
CA GLY A 75 8.80 10.89 1.42
C GLY A 75 7.74 9.85 1.77
N LEU A 76 6.46 10.16 1.51
CA LEU A 76 5.35 9.26 1.82
C LEU A 76 5.37 8.02 0.93
N MET A 77 5.69 8.16 -0.36
CA MET A 77 5.83 7.02 -1.28
C MET A 77 7.01 6.12 -0.89
N ALA A 78 8.12 6.67 -0.43
CA ALA A 78 9.24 5.85 0.08
C ALA A 78 8.81 5.00 1.29
N VAL A 79 8.04 5.57 2.23
CA VAL A 79 7.51 4.82 3.38
C VAL A 79 6.49 3.77 2.93
N PHE A 80 5.58 4.13 2.02
CA PHE A 80 4.57 3.24 1.47
C PHE A 80 5.19 2.02 0.76
N PHE A 81 6.10 2.24 -0.18
CA PHE A 81 6.78 1.15 -0.90
C PHE A 81 7.71 0.34 0.00
N TYR A 82 8.28 0.93 1.05
CA TYR A 82 9.01 0.16 2.04
C TYR A 82 8.09 -0.84 2.77
N LEU A 83 6.89 -0.41 3.19
CA LEU A 83 5.90 -1.29 3.81
C LEU A 83 5.41 -2.37 2.85
N ILE A 84 5.10 -2.02 1.60
CA ILE A 84 4.74 -2.99 0.56
C ILE A 84 5.89 -3.98 0.31
N GLY A 85 7.13 -3.52 0.26
CA GLY A 85 8.29 -4.40 0.07
C GLY A 85 8.47 -5.40 1.22
N LEU A 86 8.17 -5.01 2.46
CA LEU A 86 8.14 -5.93 3.59
C LEU A 86 6.99 -6.95 3.49
N GLU A 87 5.81 -6.48 3.08
CA GLU A 87 4.63 -7.32 2.90
C GLU A 87 4.85 -8.36 1.79
N LEU A 88 5.36 -7.93 0.64
CA LEU A 88 5.75 -8.81 -0.45
C LEU A 88 6.75 -9.86 0.03
N LYS A 89 7.79 -9.44 0.75
CA LYS A 89 8.80 -10.38 1.27
C LYS A 89 8.15 -11.41 2.20
N ARG A 90 7.21 -11.00 3.06
CA ARG A 90 6.48 -11.92 3.94
C ARG A 90 5.66 -12.90 3.12
N GLU A 91 4.91 -12.40 2.14
CA GLU A 91 4.02 -13.21 1.31
C GLU A 91 4.77 -14.23 0.44
N LEU A 92 5.95 -13.87 -0.05
CA LEU A 92 6.85 -14.77 -0.79
C LEU A 92 7.48 -15.86 0.08
N LEU A 93 7.73 -15.59 1.36
CA LEU A 93 8.42 -16.53 2.27
C LEU A 93 7.45 -17.44 3.03
N GLU A 94 6.31 -16.91 3.46
CA GLU A 94 5.40 -17.56 4.41
C GLU A 94 3.92 -17.52 3.95
N GLY A 95 3.60 -16.80 2.88
CA GLY A 95 2.23 -16.56 2.42
C GLY A 95 1.80 -17.37 1.20
N GLU A 96 0.68 -16.97 0.60
CA GLU A 96 0.08 -17.64 -0.56
C GLU A 96 0.97 -17.55 -1.80
N LEU A 97 1.84 -16.53 -1.89
CA LEU A 97 2.81 -16.37 -2.99
C LEU A 97 4.08 -17.21 -2.81
N SER A 98 4.19 -18.04 -1.77
CA SER A 98 5.32 -18.96 -1.61
C SER A 98 5.24 -20.17 -2.55
N ASP A 99 4.03 -20.57 -2.95
CA ASP A 99 3.81 -21.59 -3.96
C ASP A 99 3.68 -20.95 -5.35
N PRO A 100 4.56 -21.27 -6.31
CA PRO A 100 4.49 -20.75 -7.67
C PRO A 100 3.12 -20.96 -8.35
N ALA A 101 2.39 -22.02 -8.03
CA ALA A 101 1.07 -22.30 -8.60
C ALA A 101 0.04 -21.23 -8.22
N ASN A 102 0.14 -20.67 -7.02
CA ASN A 102 -0.78 -19.66 -6.49
C ASN A 102 -0.49 -18.25 -7.02
N ILE A 103 0.72 -18.01 -7.55
CA ILE A 103 1.11 -16.73 -8.15
C ILE A 103 0.51 -16.55 -9.54
N ILE A 104 0.26 -17.64 -10.27
CA ILE A 104 -0.13 -17.58 -11.69
C ILE A 104 -1.41 -16.76 -11.89
N LEU A 105 -2.45 -17.02 -11.08
CA LEU A 105 -3.74 -16.35 -11.26
C LEU A 105 -3.66 -14.84 -10.92
N PRO A 106 -3.17 -14.41 -9.75
CA PRO A 106 -2.95 -13.00 -9.45
C PRO A 106 -1.98 -12.32 -10.43
N GLY A 107 -0.93 -13.01 -10.85
CA GLY A 107 0.08 -12.47 -11.77
C GLY A 107 -0.46 -12.21 -13.17
N VAL A 108 -1.19 -13.17 -13.75
CA VAL A 108 -1.86 -12.96 -15.05
C VAL A 108 -2.94 -11.88 -14.93
N GLY A 109 -3.68 -11.87 -13.82
CA GLY A 109 -4.67 -10.83 -13.54
C GLY A 109 -4.07 -9.42 -13.48
N ALA A 110 -2.95 -9.25 -12.77
CA ALA A 110 -2.22 -7.99 -12.68
C ALA A 110 -1.67 -7.56 -14.05
N ILE A 111 -0.98 -8.45 -14.77
CA ILE A 111 -0.45 -8.12 -16.11
C ILE A 111 -1.56 -7.70 -17.07
N GLY A 112 -2.68 -8.42 -17.09
CA GLY A 112 -3.85 -8.03 -17.89
C GLY A 112 -4.46 -6.70 -17.42
N GLY A 113 -4.56 -6.52 -16.10
CA GLY A 113 -5.06 -5.31 -15.44
C GLY A 113 -4.21 -4.07 -15.71
N MET A 114 -2.92 -4.23 -15.99
CA MET A 114 -2.02 -3.14 -16.38
C MET A 114 -2.03 -2.88 -17.88
N LEU A 115 -1.86 -3.95 -18.68
CA LEU A 115 -1.68 -3.85 -20.13
C LEU A 115 -2.95 -3.33 -20.80
N VAL A 116 -4.13 -3.82 -20.41
CA VAL A 116 -5.38 -3.47 -21.08
C VAL A 116 -5.71 -1.97 -20.90
N PRO A 117 -5.75 -1.39 -19.68
CA PRO A 117 -5.99 0.04 -19.50
C PRO A 117 -4.89 0.91 -20.13
N GLY A 118 -3.63 0.50 -20.02
CA GLY A 118 -2.51 1.23 -20.62
C GLY A 118 -2.58 1.29 -22.14
N LEU A 119 -2.92 0.18 -22.81
CA LEU A 119 -3.09 0.13 -24.27
C LEU A 119 -4.31 0.93 -24.73
N ILE A 120 -5.43 0.85 -24.00
CA ILE A 120 -6.62 1.66 -24.29
C ILE A 120 -6.26 3.15 -24.21
N TYR A 121 -5.59 3.58 -23.15
CA TYR A 121 -5.17 4.97 -23.00
C TYR A 121 -4.19 5.40 -24.10
N ALA A 122 -3.19 4.58 -24.41
CA ALA A 122 -2.23 4.86 -25.45
C ALA A 122 -2.93 5.02 -26.82
N TYR A 123 -3.86 4.13 -27.15
CA TYR A 123 -4.63 4.18 -28.40
C TYR A 123 -5.38 5.50 -28.58
N PHE A 124 -6.05 6.00 -27.53
CA PHE A 124 -6.77 7.27 -27.59
C PHE A 124 -5.85 8.50 -27.63
N ASN A 125 -4.60 8.38 -27.17
CA ASN A 125 -3.65 9.49 -27.08
C ASN A 125 -2.50 9.40 -28.11
N LEU A 126 -2.62 8.57 -29.16
CA LEU A 126 -1.57 8.38 -30.17
C LEU A 126 -1.16 9.66 -30.91
N GLN A 127 -2.04 10.67 -30.96
CA GLN A 127 -1.79 11.93 -31.67
C GLN A 127 -1.24 13.05 -30.78
N ASP A 128 -1.07 12.80 -29.48
CA ASP A 128 -0.56 13.77 -28.52
C ASP A 128 0.74 13.25 -27.89
N ASP A 129 1.86 13.83 -28.32
CA ASP A 129 3.22 13.47 -27.88
C ASP A 129 3.45 13.67 -26.37
N VAL A 130 2.65 14.50 -25.71
CA VAL A 130 2.71 14.72 -24.26
C VAL A 130 1.83 13.71 -23.54
N ALA A 131 0.58 13.57 -23.98
CA ALA A 131 -0.37 12.68 -23.33
C ALA A 131 0.02 11.20 -23.47
N ILE A 132 0.62 10.76 -24.58
CA ILE A 132 1.05 9.37 -24.75
C ILE A 132 2.09 8.93 -23.71
N LYS A 133 2.87 9.87 -23.18
CA LYS A 133 3.78 9.62 -22.07
C LYS A 133 3.05 9.32 -20.77
N GLY A 134 1.73 9.44 -20.68
CA GLY A 134 0.93 9.11 -19.49
C GLY A 134 0.39 7.68 -19.47
N TRP A 135 0.81 6.80 -20.38
CA TRP A 135 0.18 5.48 -20.57
C TRP A 135 0.23 4.55 -19.36
N ALA A 136 1.16 4.77 -18.42
CA ALA A 136 1.27 3.98 -17.20
C ALA A 136 0.32 4.48 -16.07
N ILE A 137 -0.27 5.66 -16.21
CA ILE A 137 -1.17 6.24 -15.19
C ILE A 137 -2.40 5.35 -14.92
N PRO A 138 -3.10 4.81 -15.94
CA PRO A 138 -4.29 3.97 -15.73
C PRO A 138 -3.97 2.55 -15.26
N ALA A 139 -2.70 2.16 -15.26
CA ALA A 139 -2.27 0.84 -14.80
C ALA A 139 -2.14 0.74 -13.28
N ALA A 140 -2.03 1.89 -12.57
CA ALA A 140 -1.85 1.89 -11.13
C ALA A 140 -3.17 1.66 -10.36
N THR A 141 -3.18 0.72 -9.42
CA THR A 141 -4.32 0.44 -8.55
C THR A 141 -4.03 0.82 -7.09
N ASP A 142 -4.85 1.69 -6.48
CA ASP A 142 -4.71 2.02 -5.05
C ASP A 142 -5.27 0.89 -4.14
N ILE A 143 -4.36 0.08 -3.59
CA ILE A 143 -4.68 -1.01 -2.67
C ILE A 143 -5.39 -0.53 -1.40
N ALA A 144 -5.02 0.64 -0.85
CA ALA A 144 -5.57 1.14 0.40
C ALA A 144 -7.04 1.55 0.22
N PHE A 145 -7.36 2.15 -0.94
CA PHE A 145 -8.73 2.43 -1.31
C PHE A 145 -9.53 1.14 -1.57
N ALA A 146 -8.98 0.22 -2.37
CA ALA A 146 -9.66 -1.03 -2.72
C ALA A 146 -10.00 -1.87 -1.46
N LEU A 147 -9.03 -2.06 -0.57
CA LEU A 147 -9.24 -2.76 0.70
C LEU A 147 -10.14 -1.97 1.65
N GLY A 148 -10.03 -0.64 1.68
CA GLY A 148 -10.89 0.23 2.46
C GLY A 148 -12.37 0.07 2.10
N VAL A 149 -12.69 0.04 0.80
CA VAL A 149 -14.06 -0.20 0.31
C VAL A 149 -14.52 -1.63 0.62
N LEU A 150 -13.65 -2.64 0.45
CA LEU A 150 -13.97 -4.02 0.83
C LEU A 150 -14.28 -4.15 2.33
N ALA A 151 -13.56 -3.42 3.19
CA ALA A 151 -13.80 -3.41 4.63
C ALA A 151 -15.16 -2.79 4.99
N LEU A 152 -15.62 -1.77 4.23
CA LEU A 152 -16.95 -1.18 4.41
C LEU A 152 -18.09 -2.15 4.04
N LEU A 153 -17.85 -3.09 3.11
CA LEU A 153 -18.80 -4.15 2.77
C LEU A 153 -18.91 -5.25 3.84
N GLY A 154 -18.01 -5.24 4.83
CA GLY A 154 -18.07 -6.06 6.04
C GLY A 154 -18.05 -7.56 5.75
N SER A 155 -18.99 -8.29 6.36
CA SER A 155 -19.07 -9.76 6.28
C SER A 155 -19.56 -10.31 4.93
N ARG A 156 -19.93 -9.44 3.98
CA ARG A 156 -20.41 -9.87 2.66
C ARG A 156 -19.28 -10.33 1.74
N VAL A 157 -18.03 -9.96 2.05
CA VAL A 157 -16.87 -10.29 1.24
C VAL A 157 -16.10 -11.46 1.89
N PRO A 158 -15.96 -12.61 1.21
CA PRO A 158 -15.16 -13.72 1.69
C PRO A 158 -13.70 -13.30 1.96
N PRO A 159 -13.06 -13.85 3.01
CA PRO A 159 -11.65 -13.58 3.29
C PRO A 159 -10.71 -13.91 2.13
N SER A 160 -11.06 -14.93 1.32
CA SER A 160 -10.29 -15.32 0.13
C SER A 160 -10.21 -14.21 -0.93
N ILE A 161 -11.27 -13.40 -1.10
CA ILE A 161 -11.25 -12.28 -2.04
C ILE A 161 -10.33 -11.16 -1.54
N LYS A 162 -10.32 -10.90 -0.22
CA LYS A 162 -9.42 -9.91 0.38
C LYS A 162 -7.96 -10.30 0.14
N ILE A 163 -7.61 -11.57 0.38
CA ILE A 163 -6.25 -12.08 0.15
C ILE A 163 -5.89 -12.02 -1.33
N PHE A 164 -6.77 -12.50 -2.21
CA PHE A 164 -6.54 -12.45 -3.66
C PHE A 164 -6.32 -11.02 -4.17
N LEU A 165 -7.16 -10.08 -3.75
CA LEU A 165 -7.06 -8.67 -4.16
C LEU A 165 -5.79 -8.02 -3.64
N THR A 166 -5.38 -8.32 -2.40
CA THR A 166 -4.11 -7.88 -1.84
C THR A 166 -2.93 -8.40 -2.66
N SER A 167 -2.91 -9.70 -3.00
CA SER A 167 -1.84 -10.28 -3.82
C SER A 167 -1.80 -9.69 -5.23
N LEU A 168 -2.95 -9.51 -5.89
CA LEU A 168 -3.05 -8.88 -7.20
C LEU A 168 -2.52 -7.44 -7.16
N ALA A 169 -2.95 -6.65 -6.17
CA ALA A 169 -2.55 -5.25 -6.03
C ALA A 169 -1.05 -5.09 -5.72
N ILE A 170 -0.47 -5.97 -4.90
CA ILE A 170 0.98 -5.95 -4.64
C ILE A 170 1.76 -6.21 -5.95
N ILE A 171 1.35 -7.20 -6.76
CA ILE A 171 2.02 -7.50 -8.02
C ILE A 171 1.87 -6.32 -9.00
N ASP A 172 0.68 -5.72 -9.07
CA ASP A 172 0.37 -4.55 -9.89
C ASP A 172 1.22 -3.32 -9.52
N ASP A 173 1.34 -3.01 -8.23
CA ASP A 173 2.16 -1.90 -7.71
C ASP A 173 3.65 -2.08 -8.04
N ILE A 174 4.16 -3.30 -7.91
CA ILE A 174 5.55 -3.64 -8.27
C ILE A 174 5.75 -3.58 -9.78
N GLY A 175 4.78 -4.08 -10.55
CA GLY A 175 4.80 -3.96 -12.01
C GLY A 175 4.86 -2.50 -12.43
N THR A 176 4.00 -1.67 -11.86
CA THR A 176 3.88 -0.24 -12.16
C THR A 176 5.17 0.50 -11.82
N ILE A 177 5.75 0.29 -10.64
CA ILE A 177 7.00 0.97 -10.26
C ILE A 177 8.16 0.55 -11.18
N VAL A 178 8.23 -0.72 -11.59
CA VAL A 178 9.25 -1.20 -12.54
C VAL A 178 9.06 -0.56 -13.91
N ILE A 179 7.83 -0.47 -14.41
CA ILE A 179 7.54 0.20 -15.68
C ILE A 179 7.95 1.67 -15.61
N ILE A 180 7.56 2.39 -14.56
CA ILE A 180 7.94 3.80 -14.39
C ILE A 180 9.47 3.94 -14.33
N ALA A 181 10.15 3.07 -13.57
CA ALA A 181 11.61 3.09 -13.42
C ALA A 181 12.40 2.66 -14.66
N VAL A 182 11.78 2.06 -15.67
CA VAL A 182 12.44 1.71 -16.94
C VAL A 182 12.12 2.73 -18.03
N PHE A 183 10.85 3.14 -18.14
CA PHE A 183 10.38 3.95 -19.26
C PHE A 183 10.44 5.47 -19.02
N TYR A 184 10.44 5.92 -17.75
CA TYR A 184 10.37 7.35 -17.41
C TYR A 184 11.68 7.90 -16.86
N THR A 185 12.75 7.13 -17.04
CA THR A 185 14.05 7.35 -16.43
C THR A 185 14.90 8.28 -17.28
N ALA A 186 14.49 9.52 -17.38
CA ALA A 186 15.16 10.48 -18.26
C ALA A 186 16.43 11.09 -17.66
N GLN A 187 16.64 11.05 -16.33
CA GLN A 187 17.79 11.67 -15.66
C GLN A 187 18.24 10.95 -14.38
N ILE A 188 18.60 9.66 -14.46
CA ILE A 188 19.33 9.05 -13.34
C ILE A 188 20.75 9.64 -13.32
N SER A 189 21.05 10.35 -12.23
CA SER A 189 22.42 10.71 -11.91
C SER A 189 23.18 9.45 -11.47
N PHE A 190 24.14 9.01 -12.29
CA PHE A 190 24.99 7.86 -11.96
C PHE A 190 25.73 8.04 -10.63
N SER A 191 26.09 9.29 -10.26
CA SER A 191 26.71 9.57 -8.97
C SER A 191 25.76 9.28 -7.80
N ALA A 192 24.49 9.63 -7.91
CA ALA A 192 23.48 9.29 -6.91
C ALA A 192 23.28 7.76 -6.80
N LEU A 193 23.28 7.05 -7.93
CA LEU A 193 23.17 5.59 -7.94
C LEU A 193 24.33 4.91 -7.20
N PHE A 194 25.57 5.33 -7.46
CA PHE A 194 26.75 4.79 -6.76
C PHE A 194 26.72 5.07 -5.25
N VAL A 195 26.27 6.25 -4.84
CA VAL A 195 26.11 6.59 -3.41
C VAL A 195 25.09 5.67 -2.74
N VAL A 196 23.94 5.43 -3.37
CA VAL A 196 22.91 4.52 -2.85
C VAL A 196 23.41 3.08 -2.76
N VAL A 197 24.04 2.57 -3.82
CA VAL A 197 24.64 1.22 -3.83
C VAL A 197 25.75 1.08 -2.79
N GLY A 198 26.54 2.12 -2.56
CA GLY A 198 27.58 2.16 -1.52
C GLY A 198 27.03 2.22 -0.09
N LEU A 199 25.86 2.83 0.11
CA LEU A 199 25.18 2.95 1.41
C LEU A 199 24.34 1.71 1.77
N LEU A 200 23.86 0.96 0.77
CA LEU A 200 23.06 -0.25 0.97
C LEU A 200 23.70 -1.28 1.93
N PRO A 201 25.01 -1.59 1.82
CA PRO A 201 25.71 -2.46 2.78
C PRO A 201 25.85 -1.86 4.18
N ALA A 202 25.86 -0.52 4.29
CA ALA A 202 26.05 0.21 5.54
C ALA A 202 24.78 0.26 6.41
N VAL A 203 23.61 -0.04 5.85
CA VAL A 203 22.38 -0.19 6.63
C VAL A 203 22.54 -1.42 7.53
N PRO A 204 22.70 -1.25 8.86
CA PRO A 204 23.02 -2.38 9.72
C PRO A 204 21.84 -3.35 9.71
N LYS A 205 22.09 -4.62 9.41
CA LYS A 205 21.09 -5.70 9.48
C LYS A 205 20.31 -5.68 10.81
N TYR A 206 20.96 -5.23 11.89
CA TYR A 206 20.39 -5.03 13.22
C TYR A 206 19.35 -3.90 13.32
N ARG A 207 19.47 -2.83 12.53
CA ARG A 207 18.53 -1.68 12.54
C ARG A 207 17.23 -2.05 11.84
N LEU A 208 17.33 -2.80 10.73
CA LEU A 208 16.19 -3.40 10.03
C LEU A 208 15.47 -4.43 10.91
N ALA A 209 16.21 -5.33 11.57
CA ALA A 209 15.61 -6.33 12.49
C ALA A 209 14.97 -5.70 13.75
N LYS A 210 15.47 -4.56 14.23
CA LYS A 210 14.88 -3.83 15.35
C LYS A 210 13.63 -3.04 14.93
N PHE A 211 13.64 -2.43 13.74
CA PHE A 211 12.47 -1.76 13.17
C PHE A 211 11.34 -2.77 12.87
N HIS A 212 11.69 -3.93 12.30
CA HIS A 212 10.76 -5.04 12.09
C HIS A 212 10.17 -5.57 13.39
N ARG A 213 10.98 -5.71 14.46
CA ARG A 213 10.49 -6.06 15.80
C ARG A 213 9.60 -4.97 16.40
N ALA A 214 9.88 -3.69 16.16
CA ALA A 214 9.05 -2.58 16.65
C ALA A 214 7.70 -2.48 15.91
N LEU A 215 7.65 -2.78 14.61
CA LEU A 215 6.42 -2.88 13.82
C LEU A 215 5.56 -4.06 14.27
N ARG A 216 6.18 -5.23 14.49
CA ARG A 216 5.49 -6.42 15.02
C ARG A 216 4.95 -6.18 16.43
N ALA A 217 5.73 -5.54 17.31
CA ALA A 217 5.30 -5.17 18.66
C ALA A 217 4.16 -4.13 18.71
N LYS A 218 3.95 -3.36 17.62
CA LYS A 218 2.84 -2.41 17.50
C LYS A 218 1.59 -2.99 16.83
N GLY A 219 1.57 -4.30 16.51
CA GLY A 219 0.42 -4.95 15.91
C GLY A 219 0.24 -4.69 14.40
N LEU A 220 1.16 -3.95 13.76
CA LEU A 220 1.12 -3.68 12.32
C LEU A 220 1.56 -4.87 11.45
N LEU A 221 2.10 -5.93 12.08
CA LEU A 221 2.61 -7.13 11.40
C LEU A 221 2.21 -8.43 12.14
N ASP A 222 1.25 -8.41 13.07
CA ASP A 222 1.04 -9.57 13.95
C ASP A 222 0.08 -10.62 13.38
N HIS A 223 0.60 -11.85 13.28
CA HIS A 223 -0.06 -13.09 12.86
C HIS A 223 -1.24 -13.54 13.74
N ALA A 224 -1.54 -12.83 14.84
CA ALA A 224 -2.47 -13.31 15.86
C ALA A 224 -3.95 -13.16 15.47
N ASP A 225 -4.34 -12.13 14.71
CA ASP A 225 -5.74 -11.93 14.32
C ASP A 225 -6.19 -12.87 13.19
N ILE A 226 -5.30 -13.23 12.27
CA ILE A 226 -5.63 -14.15 11.17
C ILE A 226 -5.57 -15.61 11.66
N ALA A 227 -4.57 -16.00 12.46
CA ALA A 227 -4.46 -17.37 12.96
C ALA A 227 -5.51 -17.71 14.04
N SER A 228 -5.89 -16.75 14.88
CA SER A 228 -6.99 -16.95 15.85
C SER A 228 -8.36 -17.01 15.15
N GLY A 229 -8.56 -16.20 14.10
CA GLY A 229 -9.74 -16.26 13.23
C GLY A 229 -9.89 -17.62 12.54
N TYR A 230 -8.82 -18.15 11.94
CA TYR A 230 -8.84 -19.46 11.28
C TYR A 230 -9.09 -20.62 12.24
N ARG A 231 -8.46 -20.64 13.42
CA ARG A 231 -8.70 -21.68 14.43
C ARG A 231 -10.14 -21.63 14.98
N ALA A 232 -10.69 -20.44 15.21
CA ALA A 232 -12.07 -20.29 15.67
C ALA A 232 -13.12 -20.71 14.61
N VAL A 233 -12.79 -20.57 13.33
CA VAL A 233 -13.64 -21.04 12.22
C VAL A 233 -13.55 -22.56 12.06
N LEU A 234 -12.35 -23.14 12.14
CA LEU A 234 -12.14 -24.59 12.08
C LEU A 234 -12.84 -25.32 13.25
N ASP A 235 -12.74 -24.81 14.47
CA ASP A 235 -13.44 -25.38 15.63
C ASP A 235 -14.96 -25.35 15.46
N ARG A 236 -15.53 -24.28 14.88
CA ARG A 236 -16.98 -24.20 14.61
C ARG A 236 -17.44 -25.17 13.52
N ILE A 237 -16.60 -25.44 12.51
CA ILE A 237 -16.91 -26.38 11.44
C ILE A 237 -16.87 -27.82 11.98
N ILE A 238 -15.86 -28.17 12.78
CA ILE A 238 -15.72 -29.49 13.39
C ILE A 238 -16.86 -29.77 14.38
N THR A 239 -17.20 -28.79 15.23
CA THR A 239 -18.29 -28.94 16.21
C THR A 239 -19.65 -29.09 15.52
N LYS A 240 -19.88 -28.41 14.39
CA LYS A 240 -21.12 -28.54 13.61
C LYS A 240 -21.22 -29.89 12.88
N GLN A 241 -20.12 -30.46 12.40
CA GLN A 241 -20.13 -31.79 11.79
C GLN A 241 -20.37 -32.89 12.82
N GLN A 242 -19.81 -32.79 14.03
CA GLN A 242 -20.05 -33.77 15.09
C GLN A 242 -21.49 -33.72 15.65
N ALA A 243 -22.12 -32.54 15.66
CA ALA A 243 -23.52 -32.39 16.06
C ALA A 243 -24.54 -32.87 15.00
N GLN A 244 -24.12 -33.15 13.76
CA GLN A 244 -24.96 -33.73 12.71
C GLN A 244 -24.74 -35.24 12.52
N ALA A 245 -23.75 -35.82 13.21
CA ALA A 245 -23.42 -37.24 13.17
C ALA A 245 -23.93 -38.02 14.41
N ALA A 246 -24.76 -37.39 15.24
CA ALA A 246 -25.48 -37.96 16.38
C ALA A 246 -26.97 -37.64 16.25
#